data_AF-A0A2V8WWA3-F1
#
_entry.id   AF-A0A2V8WWA3-F1
#
_cell.length_a   1.000
_cell.length_b   1.000
_cell.length_c   1.000
_cell.angle_alpha   90.00
_cell.angle_beta   90.00
_cell.angle_gamma   90.00
#
_symmetry.space_group_name_H-M   'P 1'
#
loop_
_entity.id
_entity.type
_entity.pdbx_description
1 polymer ?
#
loop_
_entity_poly.entity_id
_entity_poly.type
_entity_poly.pdbx_seq_one_letter_code
_entity_poly.pdbx_strand_id
1 'polypeptide(L)'
;MSRVARTLLASAFSIFIALPSSGAQQGPDPAAAPTPQKLTKDTKKKMRRTLKELDSSYRQWLSEDVTYIISPDERNAFLQLDTNEEREQFIEQFWLRRSSNPDLPENDFKEEHYRRIAYANEHFASGVPGWKTDRGRMYIMWGPADEVESHPTGGTYDRPMEEGGGSTTTYPWETWRWRYLEDIGENIIIEFVDPSGSGEYHMTMDPGEKDALLHVPGAGLSQMESIGMASKADRFSRSDGMTTPRAMGGT
;
A
#
# COMPACT_ATOMS: atom_id res chain seq x y z
N MET A 1 -29.07 50.34 -19.67
CA MET A 1 -28.69 51.61 -19.01
C MET A 1 -29.83 52.04 -18.09
N SER A 2 -29.50 52.27 -16.81
CA SER A 2 -30.28 52.93 -15.74
C SER A 2 -31.75 52.55 -15.55
N ARG A 3 -32.08 51.87 -14.43
CA ARG A 3 -33.23 52.17 -13.55
C ARG A 3 -32.87 51.79 -12.10
N VAL A 4 -32.60 52.78 -11.24
CA VAL A 4 -33.49 53.32 -10.19
C VAL A 4 -33.57 52.42 -8.94
N ALA A 5 -32.91 52.89 -7.88
CA ALA A 5 -33.08 52.43 -6.51
C ALA A 5 -34.36 53.04 -5.88
N ARG A 6 -35.06 52.25 -5.06
CA ARG A 6 -36.07 52.70 -4.09
C ARG A 6 -35.97 51.84 -2.81
N THR A 7 -35.59 52.52 -1.71
CA THR A 7 -36.24 52.56 -0.37
C THR A 7 -37.37 51.55 -0.08
N LEU A 8 -37.63 51.02 1.12
CA LEU A 8 -37.24 51.22 2.52
C LEU A 8 -38.00 50.16 3.38
N LEU A 9 -37.61 50.02 4.67
CA LEU A 9 -38.43 49.64 5.84
C LEU A 9 -38.82 48.17 6.11
N ALA A 10 -38.38 47.64 7.26
CA ALA A 10 -39.20 46.96 8.28
C ALA A 10 -38.29 46.61 9.48
N SER A 11 -38.38 47.35 10.59
CA SER A 11 -39.19 47.05 11.79
C SER A 11 -38.54 46.05 12.74
N ALA A 12 -38.05 46.58 13.86
CA ALA A 12 -37.69 45.84 15.05
C ALA A 12 -38.95 45.32 15.74
N PHE A 13 -38.97 44.03 16.07
CA PHE A 13 -39.82 43.47 17.13
C PHE A 13 -39.01 42.42 17.88
N SER A 14 -38.46 42.81 19.03
CA SER A 14 -37.90 41.88 20.00
C SER A 14 -39.05 41.20 20.73
N ILE A 15 -39.20 39.90 20.53
CA ILE A 15 -40.04 39.05 21.37
C ILE A 15 -39.10 38.14 22.14
N PHE A 16 -38.92 38.45 23.42
CA PHE A 16 -38.35 37.52 24.40
C PHE A 16 -39.44 36.50 24.75
N ILE A 17 -39.29 35.27 24.25
CA ILE A 17 -39.98 34.10 24.81
C ILE A 17 -38.92 33.30 25.56
N ALA A 18 -39.01 33.35 26.89
CA ALA A 18 -38.33 32.40 27.75
C ALA A 18 -39.06 31.06 27.66
N LEU A 19 -38.34 30.00 27.31
CA LEU A 19 -38.80 28.62 27.44
C LEU A 19 -37.78 27.82 28.28
N PRO A 20 -38.27 26.88 29.08
CA PRO A 20 -37.56 26.31 30.22
C PRO A 20 -36.50 25.30 29.79
N SER A 21 -35.42 25.25 30.56
CA SER A 21 -34.37 24.25 30.48
C SER A 21 -34.96 22.84 30.61
N SER A 22 -34.86 22.03 29.56
CA SER A 22 -35.19 20.61 29.60
C SER A 22 -34.20 19.85 28.71
N GLY A 23 -33.47 18.93 29.33
CA GLY A 23 -32.82 17.77 28.73
C GLY A 23 -31.85 18.04 27.58
N ALA A 24 -30.55 17.94 27.86
CA ALA A 24 -29.55 17.74 26.81
C ALA A 24 -29.83 16.41 26.07
N GLN A 25 -30.57 16.46 24.97
CA GLN A 25 -30.51 15.43 23.93
C GLN A 25 -29.30 15.73 23.06
N GLN A 26 -28.24 14.96 23.27
CA GLN A 26 -27.14 14.83 22.32
C GLN A 26 -27.73 14.34 21.00
N GLY A 27 -27.74 15.22 19.98
CA GLY A 27 -27.91 14.79 18.59
C GLY A 27 -26.71 13.93 18.19
N PRO A 28 -26.88 12.95 17.28
CA PRO A 28 -25.77 12.12 16.84
C PRO A 28 -24.69 12.99 16.16
N ASP A 29 -23.45 12.81 16.60
CA ASP A 29 -22.26 13.44 16.03
C ASP A 29 -22.19 13.22 14.50
N PRO A 30 -21.99 14.25 13.67
CA PRO A 30 -21.81 14.09 12.22
C PRO A 30 -20.46 13.48 11.82
N ALA A 31 -19.62 13.06 12.77
CA ALA A 31 -18.21 12.72 12.53
C ALA A 31 -17.87 11.23 12.73
N ALA A 32 -18.87 10.34 12.91
CA ALA A 32 -18.61 8.90 12.93
C ALA A 32 -18.51 8.37 11.49
N ALA A 33 -17.28 8.21 10.99
CA ALA A 33 -17.01 7.41 9.80
C ALA A 33 -17.69 6.03 9.95
N PRO A 34 -18.40 5.53 8.93
CA PRO A 34 -19.08 4.24 9.02
C PRO A 34 -18.05 3.15 9.32
N THR A 35 -18.21 2.47 10.44
CA THR A 35 -17.36 1.34 10.83
C THR A 35 -17.48 0.23 9.79
N PRO A 36 -16.38 -0.37 9.28
CA PRO A 36 -16.47 -1.44 8.30
C PRO A 36 -17.31 -2.60 8.83
N GLN A 37 -18.48 -2.85 8.23
CA GLN A 37 -19.33 -3.97 8.64
C GLN A 37 -18.61 -5.28 8.33
N LYS A 38 -18.36 -6.09 9.37
CA LYS A 38 -17.76 -7.41 9.19
C LYS A 38 -18.70 -8.31 8.38
N LEU A 39 -18.28 -8.69 7.18
CA LEU A 39 -19.00 -9.63 6.31
C LEU A 39 -19.33 -10.94 7.04
N THR A 40 -20.58 -11.38 6.93
CA THR A 40 -21.02 -12.67 7.49
C THR A 40 -20.36 -13.86 6.79
N LYS A 41 -20.29 -15.01 7.46
CA LYS A 41 -19.75 -16.25 6.86
C LYS A 41 -20.52 -16.66 5.60
N ASP A 42 -21.83 -16.50 5.61
CA ASP A 42 -22.69 -16.85 4.48
C ASP A 42 -22.44 -15.94 3.28
N THR A 43 -22.28 -14.63 3.53
CA THR A 43 -21.89 -13.66 2.49
C THR A 43 -20.55 -14.06 1.88
N LYS A 44 -19.53 -14.35 2.69
CA LYS A 44 -18.22 -14.80 2.18
C LYS A 44 -18.32 -16.08 1.35
N LYS A 45 -19.15 -17.05 1.77
CA LYS A 45 -19.38 -18.30 1.02
C LYS A 45 -20.06 -18.03 -0.31
N LYS A 46 -21.10 -17.19 -0.33
CA LYS A 46 -21.79 -16.75 -1.56
C LYS A 46 -20.79 -16.09 -2.52
N MET A 47 -20.00 -15.13 -2.05
CA MET A 47 -19.02 -14.41 -2.87
C MET A 47 -17.95 -15.33 -3.46
N ARG A 48 -17.44 -16.30 -2.69
CA ARG A 48 -16.50 -17.31 -3.21
C ARG A 48 -17.12 -18.18 -4.29
N ARG A 49 -18.42 -18.46 -4.19
CA ARG A 49 -19.16 -19.20 -5.21
C ARG A 49 -19.35 -18.34 -6.46
N THR A 50 -19.81 -17.10 -6.30
CA THR A 50 -19.95 -16.15 -7.42
C THR A 50 -18.64 -15.99 -8.18
N LEU A 51 -17.51 -15.81 -7.49
CA LEU A 51 -16.19 -15.69 -8.13
C LEU A 51 -15.84 -16.91 -9.01
N LYS A 52 -16.25 -18.11 -8.61
CA LYS A 52 -16.05 -19.35 -9.39
C LYS A 52 -17.04 -19.53 -10.53
N GLU A 53 -18.19 -18.87 -10.46
CA GLU A 53 -19.24 -18.92 -11.49
C GLU A 53 -19.13 -17.76 -12.50
N LEU A 54 -18.40 -16.69 -12.17
CA LEU A 54 -18.10 -15.58 -13.09
C LEU A 54 -17.48 -16.06 -14.40
N ASP A 55 -17.79 -15.35 -15.48
CA ASP A 55 -17.08 -15.50 -16.75
C ASP A 55 -15.56 -15.31 -16.56
N SER A 56 -14.76 -15.95 -17.42
CA SER A 56 -13.30 -15.84 -17.38
C SER A 56 -12.81 -14.40 -17.41
N SER A 57 -13.44 -13.54 -18.22
CA SER A 57 -13.06 -12.12 -18.38
C SER A 57 -13.23 -11.34 -17.08
N TYR A 58 -14.42 -11.38 -16.46
CA TYR A 58 -14.69 -10.70 -15.20
C TYR A 58 -13.88 -11.24 -14.04
N ARG A 59 -13.62 -12.56 -14.02
CA ARG A 59 -12.75 -13.15 -13.02
C ARG A 59 -11.35 -12.59 -13.15
N GLN A 60 -10.77 -12.62 -14.34
CA GLN A 60 -9.42 -12.13 -14.61
C GLN A 60 -9.31 -10.64 -14.26
N TRP A 61 -10.26 -9.82 -14.72
CA TRP A 61 -10.31 -8.40 -14.38
C TRP A 61 -10.25 -8.18 -12.86
N LEU A 62 -11.09 -8.89 -12.10
CA LEU A 62 -11.17 -8.75 -10.65
C LEU A 62 -9.96 -9.31 -9.89
N SER A 63 -9.37 -10.41 -10.38
CA SER A 63 -8.30 -11.14 -9.67
C SER A 63 -6.89 -10.74 -10.08
N GLU A 64 -6.73 -10.16 -11.26
CA GLU A 64 -5.44 -9.82 -11.86
C GLU A 64 -5.38 -8.31 -12.11
N ASP A 65 -6.22 -7.80 -13.02
CA ASP A 65 -6.10 -6.43 -13.50
C ASP A 65 -6.25 -5.42 -12.36
N VAL A 66 -7.32 -5.48 -11.57
CA VAL A 66 -7.60 -4.44 -10.56
C VAL A 66 -7.23 -4.85 -9.14
N THR A 67 -6.53 -5.98 -8.96
CA THR A 67 -6.29 -6.63 -7.66
C THR A 67 -5.68 -5.70 -6.60
N TYR A 68 -4.82 -4.76 -7.01
CA TYR A 68 -4.13 -3.83 -6.11
C TYR A 68 -4.82 -2.48 -5.93
N ILE A 69 -5.81 -2.15 -6.77
CA ILE A 69 -6.45 -0.83 -6.80
C ILE A 69 -7.95 -0.87 -6.49
N ILE A 70 -8.55 -2.07 -6.49
CA ILE A 70 -9.94 -2.27 -6.08
C ILE A 70 -10.02 -2.32 -4.56
N SER A 71 -10.86 -1.48 -3.97
CA SER A 71 -11.11 -1.52 -2.54
C SER A 71 -11.87 -2.79 -2.13
N PRO A 72 -11.79 -3.22 -0.85
CA PRO A 72 -12.59 -4.34 -0.36
C PRO A 72 -14.09 -4.15 -0.63
N ASP A 73 -14.61 -2.94 -0.45
CA ASP A 73 -16.03 -2.64 -0.64
C ASP A 73 -16.45 -2.66 -2.11
N GLU A 74 -15.64 -2.10 -3.01
CA GLU A 74 -15.87 -2.20 -4.46
C GLU A 74 -15.85 -3.66 -4.92
N ARG A 75 -14.87 -4.44 -4.45
CA ARG A 75 -14.79 -5.88 -4.75
C ARG A 75 -16.03 -6.61 -4.25
N ASN A 76 -16.53 -6.24 -3.07
CA ASN A 76 -17.72 -6.84 -2.50
C ASN A 76 -18.97 -6.47 -3.29
N ALA A 77 -19.11 -5.22 -3.70
CA ALA A 77 -20.21 -4.74 -4.52
C ALA A 77 -20.23 -5.45 -5.89
N PHE A 78 -19.08 -5.55 -6.55
CA PHE A 78 -18.96 -6.24 -7.85
C PHE A 78 -19.43 -7.71 -7.78
N LEU A 79 -19.08 -8.42 -6.71
CA LEU A 79 -19.48 -9.82 -6.50
C LEU A 79 -20.95 -10.01 -6.12
N GLN A 80 -21.69 -8.94 -5.86
CA GLN A 80 -23.13 -8.97 -5.58
C GLN A 80 -23.98 -8.62 -6.80
N LEU A 81 -23.39 -8.12 -7.89
CA LEU A 81 -24.09 -7.87 -9.14
C LEU A 81 -24.55 -9.19 -9.76
N ASP A 82 -25.76 -9.21 -10.29
CA ASP A 82 -26.39 -10.43 -10.80
C ASP A 82 -26.14 -10.57 -12.32
N THR A 83 -26.27 -9.47 -13.06
CA THR A 83 -26.20 -9.46 -14.53
C THR A 83 -24.82 -9.04 -15.07
N ASN A 84 -24.55 -9.36 -16.34
CA ASN A 84 -23.30 -8.93 -16.98
C ASN A 84 -23.34 -7.44 -17.31
N GLU A 85 -24.51 -6.92 -17.68
CA GLU A 85 -24.74 -5.50 -17.97
C GLU A 85 -24.39 -4.63 -16.76
N GLU A 86 -24.81 -5.03 -15.55
CA GLU A 86 -24.43 -4.34 -14.31
C GLU A 86 -22.92 -4.39 -14.07
N ARG A 87 -22.25 -5.50 -14.40
CA ARG A 87 -20.79 -5.65 -14.24
C ARG A 87 -20.03 -4.76 -15.20
N GLU A 88 -20.45 -4.68 -16.46
CA GLU A 88 -19.85 -3.77 -17.45
C GLU A 88 -20.00 -2.31 -17.00
N GLN A 89 -21.20 -1.91 -16.56
CA GLN A 89 -21.43 -0.59 -16.01
C GLN A 89 -20.56 -0.31 -14.77
N PHE A 90 -20.40 -1.30 -13.89
CA PHE A 90 -19.49 -1.17 -12.74
C PHE A 90 -18.05 -0.93 -13.18
N ILE A 91 -17.55 -1.69 -14.14
CA ILE A 91 -16.17 -1.57 -14.65
C ILE A 91 -15.96 -0.20 -15.29
N GLU A 92 -16.91 0.27 -16.10
CA GLU A 92 -16.87 1.61 -16.70
C GLU A 92 -16.79 2.69 -15.62
N GLN A 93 -17.68 2.65 -14.63
CA GLN A 93 -17.69 3.61 -13.52
C GLN A 93 -16.48 3.47 -12.59
N PHE A 94 -15.90 2.28 -12.48
CA PHE A 94 -14.68 2.04 -11.71
C PHE A 94 -13.51 2.84 -12.27
N TRP A 95 -13.34 2.80 -13.60
CA TRP A 95 -12.29 3.54 -14.29
C TRP A 95 -12.61 5.04 -14.36
N LEU A 96 -13.85 5.40 -14.70
CA LEU A 96 -14.24 6.81 -14.88
C LEU A 96 -13.96 7.65 -13.61
N ARG A 97 -14.28 7.11 -12.43
CA ARG A 97 -14.05 7.79 -11.14
C ARG A 97 -12.57 7.98 -10.78
N ARG A 98 -11.66 7.26 -11.43
CA ARG A 98 -10.20 7.33 -11.19
C ARG A 98 -9.47 8.13 -12.26
N SER A 99 -10.15 8.51 -13.35
CA SER A 99 -9.53 9.33 -14.39
C SER A 99 -9.25 10.74 -13.87
N SER A 100 -8.08 11.28 -14.19
CA SER A 100 -7.77 12.69 -13.89
C SER A 100 -8.51 13.63 -14.84
N ASN A 101 -8.91 13.13 -16.02
CA ASN A 101 -9.57 13.90 -17.08
C ASN A 101 -10.80 13.13 -17.61
N PRO A 102 -11.91 13.10 -16.84
CA PRO A 102 -13.09 12.31 -17.20
C PRO A 102 -13.82 12.77 -18.48
N ASP A 103 -13.49 13.98 -18.98
CA ASP A 103 -14.06 14.52 -20.22
C ASP A 103 -13.37 13.98 -21.49
N LEU A 104 -12.24 13.29 -21.37
CA LEU A 104 -11.54 12.67 -22.49
C LEU A 104 -12.12 11.28 -22.81
N PRO A 105 -12.17 10.87 -24.09
CA PRO A 105 -12.57 9.52 -24.47
C PRO A 105 -11.63 8.45 -23.90
N GLU A 106 -10.34 8.76 -23.82
CA GLU A 106 -9.33 7.88 -23.22
C GLU A 106 -9.24 8.08 -21.71
N ASN A 107 -9.31 6.98 -20.96
CA ASN A 107 -9.13 7.00 -19.51
C ASN A 107 -7.64 6.89 -19.17
N ASP A 108 -7.02 8.03 -18.88
CA ASP A 108 -5.60 8.18 -18.54
C ASP A 108 -5.13 7.21 -17.44
N PHE A 109 -5.89 7.09 -16.35
CA PHE A 109 -5.55 6.18 -15.25
C PHE A 109 -5.56 4.71 -15.68
N LYS A 110 -6.58 4.30 -16.44
CA LYS A 110 -6.69 2.93 -16.96
C LYS A 110 -5.51 2.59 -17.86
N GLU A 111 -5.16 3.48 -18.80
CA GLU A 111 -4.03 3.26 -19.71
C GLU A 111 -2.72 3.12 -18.96
N GLU A 112 -2.44 4.05 -18.04
CA GLU A 112 -1.25 4.03 -17.20
C GLU A 112 -1.19 2.76 -16.34
N HIS A 113 -2.31 2.34 -15.76
CA HIS A 113 -2.40 1.13 -14.94
C HIS A 113 -2.05 -0.14 -15.74
N TYR A 114 -2.62 -0.31 -16.93
CA TYR A 114 -2.29 -1.46 -17.78
C TYR A 114 -0.86 -1.38 -18.32
N ARG A 115 -0.33 -0.17 -18.60
CA ARG A 115 1.08 0.03 -18.94
C ARG A 115 1.99 -0.46 -17.80
N ARG A 116 1.66 -0.16 -16.54
CA ARG A 116 2.42 -0.62 -15.37
C ARG A 116 2.35 -2.13 -15.17
N ILE A 117 1.20 -2.76 -15.41
CA ILE A 117 1.09 -4.23 -15.38
C ILE A 117 2.01 -4.86 -16.44
N ALA A 118 1.98 -4.35 -17.68
CA ALA A 118 2.83 -4.84 -18.75
C ALA A 118 4.32 -4.67 -18.41
N TYR A 119 4.71 -3.49 -17.93
CA TYR A 119 6.08 -3.22 -17.48
C TYR A 119 6.50 -4.18 -16.36
N ALA A 120 5.66 -4.36 -15.35
CA ALA A 120 5.95 -5.25 -14.23
C ALA A 120 6.18 -6.69 -14.69
N ASN A 121 5.33 -7.19 -15.60
CA ASN A 121 5.47 -8.53 -16.17
C ASN A 121 6.75 -8.70 -17.01
N GLU A 122 7.19 -7.66 -17.69
CA GLU A 122 8.42 -7.68 -18.50
C GLU A 122 9.68 -7.62 -17.62
N HIS A 123 9.66 -6.81 -16.56
CA HIS A 123 10.88 -6.49 -15.79
C HIS A 123 11.04 -7.27 -14.49
N PHE A 124 9.94 -7.74 -13.88
CA PHE A 124 9.96 -8.34 -12.53
C PHE A 124 9.45 -9.78 -12.49
N ALA A 125 9.27 -10.45 -13.63
CA ALA A 125 8.91 -11.86 -13.67
C ALA A 125 10.06 -12.75 -13.17
N SER A 126 9.74 -13.74 -12.34
CA SER A 126 10.71 -14.65 -11.71
C SER A 126 10.06 -15.99 -11.39
N GLY A 127 9.75 -16.77 -12.43
CA GLY A 127 8.96 -18.02 -12.30
C GLY A 127 7.46 -17.80 -12.05
N VAL A 128 7.09 -16.63 -11.49
CA VAL A 128 5.73 -16.09 -11.46
C VAL A 128 5.63 -14.83 -12.35
N PRO A 129 4.43 -14.49 -12.86
CA PRO A 129 4.22 -13.22 -13.54
C PRO A 129 4.64 -12.04 -12.68
N GLY A 130 5.30 -11.05 -13.28
CA GLY A 130 5.87 -9.92 -12.55
C GLY A 130 4.85 -9.09 -11.79
N TRP A 131 3.59 -9.01 -12.25
CA TRP A 131 2.53 -8.36 -11.47
C TRP A 131 2.32 -8.99 -10.08
N LYS A 132 2.65 -10.29 -9.90
CA LYS A 132 2.52 -11.01 -8.63
C LYS A 132 3.71 -10.84 -7.70
N THR A 133 4.83 -10.30 -8.16
CA THR A 133 6.01 -10.10 -7.31
C THR A 133 5.86 -8.82 -6.50
N ASP A 134 6.62 -8.71 -5.41
CA ASP A 134 6.54 -7.51 -4.56
C ASP A 134 7.01 -6.26 -5.29
N ARG A 135 8.08 -6.36 -6.08
CA ARG A 135 8.54 -5.25 -6.95
C ARG A 135 7.48 -4.84 -7.96
N GLY A 136 6.84 -5.81 -8.63
CA GLY A 136 5.79 -5.51 -9.59
C GLY A 136 4.53 -4.93 -8.95
N ARG A 137 4.12 -5.43 -7.78
CA ARG A 137 3.04 -4.85 -6.99
C ARG A 137 3.31 -3.38 -6.67
N MET A 138 4.51 -3.07 -6.17
CA MET A 138 4.87 -1.70 -5.81
C MET A 138 4.91 -0.78 -7.04
N TYR A 139 5.45 -1.26 -8.16
CA TYR A 139 5.45 -0.53 -9.42
C TYR A 139 4.03 -0.26 -9.95
N ILE A 140 3.11 -1.22 -9.84
CA ILE A 140 1.71 -1.04 -10.26
C ILE A 140 1.02 0.01 -9.39
N MET A 141 1.14 -0.11 -8.07
CA MET A 141 0.48 0.78 -7.13
C MET A 141 0.99 2.21 -7.21
N TRP A 142 2.31 2.40 -7.24
CA TRP A 142 2.93 3.72 -7.03
C TRP A 142 3.69 4.25 -8.25
N GLY A 143 3.85 3.42 -9.29
CA GLY A 143 4.66 3.77 -10.45
C GLY A 143 6.17 3.60 -10.19
N PRO A 144 7.02 4.18 -11.06
CA PRO A 144 8.46 4.11 -10.88
C PRO A 144 8.90 4.81 -9.59
N ALA A 145 9.89 4.25 -8.90
CA ALA A 145 10.58 4.92 -7.81
C ALA A 145 11.40 6.11 -8.34
N ASP A 146 11.60 7.12 -7.50
CA ASP A 146 12.45 8.27 -7.83
C ASP A 146 13.94 7.87 -7.88
N GLU A 147 14.33 6.97 -6.99
CA GLU A 147 15.69 6.41 -6.93
C GLU A 147 15.63 4.91 -6.67
N VAL A 148 16.51 4.18 -7.36
CA VAL A 148 16.70 2.73 -7.17
C VAL A 148 18.18 2.48 -6.95
N GLU A 149 18.53 1.95 -5.79
CA GLU A 149 19.84 1.35 -5.56
C GLU A 149 19.72 -0.16 -5.82
N SER A 150 20.57 -0.72 -6.68
CA SER A 150 20.48 -2.12 -7.06
C SER A 150 21.83 -2.82 -6.90
N HIS A 151 21.81 -3.96 -6.22
CA HIS A 151 22.96 -4.83 -5.97
C HIS A 151 22.63 -6.24 -6.44
N PRO A 152 22.55 -6.48 -7.76
CA PRO A 152 21.98 -7.71 -8.33
C PRO A 152 22.81 -8.98 -8.07
N THR A 153 24.05 -8.83 -7.64
CA THR A 153 24.94 -9.94 -7.27
C THR A 153 25.15 -10.05 -5.76
N GLY A 154 24.57 -9.12 -4.97
CA GLY A 154 25.00 -8.88 -3.61
C GLY A 154 26.50 -8.58 -3.54
N GLY A 155 27.15 -9.12 -2.51
CA GLY A 155 28.61 -9.02 -2.32
C GLY A 155 29.00 -8.29 -1.04
N THR A 156 30.21 -7.76 -1.01
CA THR A 156 30.72 -7.04 0.16
C THR A 156 29.90 -5.78 0.42
N TYR A 157 29.39 -5.66 1.64
CA TYR A 157 28.57 -4.53 2.09
C TYR A 157 29.13 -3.99 3.41
N ASP A 158 29.45 -2.71 3.43
CA ASP A 158 29.85 -2.00 4.63
C ASP A 158 28.60 -1.46 5.32
N ARG A 159 28.24 -2.08 6.44
CA ARG A 159 27.06 -1.71 7.22
C ARG A 159 27.25 -0.30 7.80
N PRO A 160 26.21 0.55 7.75
CA PRO A 160 26.22 1.79 8.50
C PRO A 160 26.21 1.49 10.02
N MET A 161 26.54 2.50 10.83
CA MET A 161 26.64 2.31 12.29
C MET A 161 25.27 1.97 12.92
N GLU A 162 24.19 2.47 12.31
CA GLU A 162 22.81 2.16 12.63
C GLU A 162 22.48 0.67 12.48
N GLU A 163 23.18 -0.03 11.59
CA GLU A 163 23.15 -1.48 11.39
C GLU A 163 24.32 -2.19 12.11
N GLY A 164 24.92 -1.56 13.11
CA GLY A 164 25.99 -2.13 13.93
C GLY A 164 27.40 -2.04 13.34
N GLY A 165 27.55 -1.45 12.15
CA GLY A 165 28.85 -1.22 11.51
C GLY A 165 29.58 -2.48 11.05
N GLY A 166 30.74 -2.27 10.43
CA GLY A 166 31.60 -3.34 9.89
C GLY A 166 31.10 -3.89 8.56
N SER A 167 31.83 -4.85 8.00
CA SER A 167 31.56 -5.39 6.66
C SER A 167 30.91 -6.78 6.70
N THR A 168 30.14 -7.13 5.68
CA THR A 168 29.60 -8.48 5.47
C THR A 168 29.45 -8.83 4.00
N THR A 169 29.01 -10.05 3.73
CA THR A 169 28.52 -10.45 2.42
C THR A 169 27.01 -10.41 2.41
N THR A 170 26.43 -9.88 1.34
CA THR A 170 24.98 -9.79 1.15
C THR A 170 24.48 -10.69 0.02
N TYR A 171 23.22 -11.10 0.11
CA TYR A 171 22.43 -11.59 -1.03
C TYR A 171 22.16 -10.45 -2.02
N PRO A 172 21.63 -10.72 -3.23
CA PRO A 172 21.10 -9.66 -4.07
C PRO A 172 20.00 -8.85 -3.38
N TRP A 173 20.04 -7.52 -3.50
CA TRP A 173 19.03 -6.63 -2.92
C TRP A 173 18.88 -5.34 -3.72
N GLU A 174 17.76 -4.65 -3.51
CA GLU A 174 17.48 -3.32 -4.04
C GLU A 174 16.81 -2.45 -2.98
N THR A 175 17.09 -1.15 -2.98
CA THR A 175 16.24 -0.17 -2.27
C THR A 175 15.58 0.74 -3.29
N TRP A 176 14.28 0.91 -3.14
CA TRP A 176 13.48 1.81 -3.96
C TRP A 176 13.00 2.95 -3.09
N ARG A 177 13.26 4.18 -3.54
CA ARG A 177 12.90 5.39 -2.82
C ARG A 177 11.89 6.21 -3.60
N TRP A 178 10.78 6.55 -2.94
CA TRP A 178 9.86 7.60 -3.36
C TRP A 178 10.06 8.81 -2.47
N ARG A 179 10.26 9.98 -3.07
CA ARG A 179 10.35 11.26 -2.36
C ARG A 179 9.04 11.59 -1.66
N TYR A 180 7.93 11.27 -2.29
CA TYR A 180 6.59 11.48 -1.74
C TYR A 180 5.62 10.45 -2.31
N LEU A 181 4.83 9.84 -1.42
CA LEU A 181 3.67 9.04 -1.77
C LEU A 181 2.44 9.63 -1.07
N GLU A 182 1.36 9.83 -1.83
CA GLU A 182 0.07 10.26 -1.30
C GLU A 182 -0.41 9.27 -0.22
N ASP A 183 -0.98 9.81 0.87
CA ASP A 183 -1.45 9.07 2.05
C ASP A 183 -0.40 8.31 2.87
N ILE A 184 0.86 8.26 2.44
CA ILE A 184 1.96 7.60 3.18
C ILE A 184 2.93 8.63 3.77
N GLY A 185 3.41 9.57 2.95
CA GLY A 185 4.33 10.62 3.37
C GLY A 185 5.58 10.77 2.52
N GLU A 186 6.61 11.39 3.11
CA GLU A 186 7.86 11.74 2.44
C GLU A 186 8.96 10.70 2.69
N ASN A 187 9.90 10.58 1.74
CA ASN A 187 11.09 9.73 1.82
C ASN A 187 10.80 8.26 2.19
N ILE A 188 9.87 7.65 1.44
CA ILE A 188 9.51 6.25 1.61
C ILE A 188 10.57 5.39 0.93
N ILE A 189 11.28 4.60 1.73
CA ILE A 189 12.29 3.64 1.27
C ILE A 189 11.75 2.24 1.52
N ILE A 190 11.78 1.42 0.48
CA ILE A 190 11.38 0.02 0.54
C ILE A 190 12.57 -0.82 0.10
N GLU A 191 12.93 -1.81 0.90
CA GLU A 191 13.99 -2.76 0.58
C GLU A 191 13.39 -4.04 0.02
N PHE A 192 14.05 -4.59 -0.99
CA PHE A 192 13.76 -5.90 -1.55
C PHE A 192 15.02 -6.76 -1.56
N VAL A 193 14.88 -8.04 -1.26
CA VAL A 193 16.01 -8.97 -1.16
C VAL A 193 15.66 -10.28 -1.87
N ASP A 194 16.66 -10.93 -2.48
CA ASP A 194 16.55 -12.26 -3.06
C ASP A 194 17.59 -13.22 -2.44
N PRO A 195 17.29 -13.81 -1.27
CA PRO A 195 18.19 -14.76 -0.63
C PRO A 195 18.41 -16.05 -1.43
N SER A 196 17.51 -16.34 -2.38
CA SER A 196 17.54 -17.56 -3.18
C SER A 196 18.41 -17.45 -4.45
N GLY A 197 18.69 -16.23 -4.90
CA GLY A 197 19.31 -15.96 -6.19
C GLY A 197 18.42 -16.32 -7.39
N SER A 198 17.11 -16.41 -7.20
CA SER A 198 16.14 -16.80 -8.24
C SER A 198 15.68 -15.64 -9.13
N GLY A 199 15.96 -14.40 -8.73
CA GLY A 199 15.40 -13.18 -9.29
C GLY A 199 14.05 -12.78 -8.68
N GLU A 200 13.49 -13.57 -7.75
CA GLU A 200 12.30 -13.24 -6.98
C GLU A 200 12.68 -12.41 -5.75
N TYR A 201 12.73 -11.09 -5.94
CA TYR A 201 12.99 -10.16 -4.85
C TYR A 201 11.70 -9.96 -4.05
N HIS A 202 11.70 -10.34 -2.78
CA HIS A 202 10.60 -10.08 -1.86
C HIS A 202 10.87 -8.81 -1.06
N MET A 203 9.80 -8.12 -0.68
CA MET A 203 9.87 -6.91 0.13
C MET A 203 10.17 -7.28 1.57
N THR A 204 11.12 -6.57 2.18
CA THR A 204 11.44 -6.71 3.59
C THR A 204 11.43 -5.38 4.31
N MET A 205 11.08 -5.44 5.59
CA MET A 205 11.25 -4.33 6.53
C MET A 205 12.51 -4.52 7.39
N ASP A 206 13.16 -5.69 7.31
CA ASP A 206 14.36 -6.01 8.08
C ASP A 206 15.62 -5.91 7.21
N PRO A 207 16.44 -4.86 7.35
CA PRO A 207 17.69 -4.73 6.61
C PRO A 207 18.69 -5.85 6.91
N GLY A 208 18.53 -6.57 8.03
CA GLY A 208 19.40 -7.70 8.35
C GLY A 208 19.16 -8.91 7.45
N GLU A 209 18.03 -8.99 6.74
CA GLU A 209 17.70 -10.13 5.89
C GLU A 209 18.65 -10.29 4.69
N LYS A 210 19.21 -9.19 4.19
CA LYS A 210 20.22 -9.25 3.13
C LYS A 210 21.58 -9.79 3.60
N ASP A 211 21.85 -9.88 4.90
CA ASP A 211 23.11 -10.39 5.44
C ASP A 211 23.25 -11.91 5.23
N ALA A 212 24.02 -12.31 4.23
CA ALA A 212 24.22 -13.71 3.87
C ALA A 212 24.99 -14.51 4.95
N LEU A 213 25.62 -13.83 5.91
CA LEU A 213 26.32 -14.44 7.03
C LEU A 213 25.52 -14.38 8.33
N LEU A 214 24.26 -13.91 8.29
CA LEU A 214 23.41 -13.75 9.46
C LEU A 214 23.31 -15.04 10.29
N HIS A 215 23.10 -16.19 9.64
CA HIS A 215 22.95 -17.47 10.32
C HIS A 215 24.24 -18.29 10.41
N VAL A 216 25.37 -17.77 9.91
CA VAL A 216 26.65 -18.50 9.92
C VAL A 216 27.33 -18.33 11.30
N PRO A 217 27.60 -19.43 12.03
CA PRO A 217 28.28 -19.36 13.32
C PRO A 217 29.69 -18.79 13.18
N GLY A 218 30.04 -17.81 14.02
CA GLY A 218 31.38 -17.20 14.05
C GLY A 218 31.74 -16.29 12.87
N ALA A 219 30.84 -16.10 11.90
CA ALA A 219 31.01 -15.16 10.77
C ALA A 219 29.96 -14.05 10.82
N GLY A 220 30.10 -13.02 9.97
CA GLY A 220 29.10 -11.95 9.83
C GLY A 220 28.89 -11.10 11.08
N LEU A 221 29.85 -11.12 12.01
CA LEU A 221 29.80 -10.24 13.18
C LEU A 221 29.85 -8.78 12.72
N SER A 222 28.96 -7.98 13.26
CA SER A 222 29.02 -6.53 13.14
C SER A 222 30.20 -5.99 13.95
N GLN A 223 30.55 -4.73 13.69
CA GLN A 223 31.58 -4.06 14.48
C GLN A 223 31.18 -4.03 15.96
N MET A 224 29.93 -3.68 16.28
CA MET A 224 29.43 -3.65 17.67
C MET A 224 29.57 -4.99 18.37
N GLU A 225 29.31 -6.10 17.68
CA GLU A 225 29.46 -7.44 18.27
C GLU A 225 30.92 -7.81 18.45
N SER A 226 31.79 -7.46 17.51
CA SER A 226 33.22 -7.76 17.59
C SER A 226 33.90 -7.10 18.80
N ILE A 227 33.38 -5.94 19.24
CA ILE A 227 33.89 -5.19 20.40
C ILE A 227 33.06 -5.43 21.68
N GLY A 228 32.09 -6.34 21.65
CA GLY A 228 31.27 -6.70 22.82
C GLY A 228 30.21 -5.66 23.23
N MET A 229 29.86 -4.72 22.36
CA MET A 229 28.77 -3.75 22.57
C MET A 229 27.39 -4.29 22.19
N ALA A 230 27.35 -5.39 21.43
CA ALA A 230 26.14 -6.11 21.04
C ALA A 230 26.41 -7.62 21.02
N SER A 231 25.35 -8.43 20.97
CA SER A 231 25.45 -9.89 20.84
C SER A 231 24.70 -10.36 19.60
N LYS A 232 25.34 -11.21 18.79
CA LYS A 232 24.73 -11.78 17.58
C LYS A 232 23.52 -12.67 17.90
N ALA A 233 23.52 -13.31 19.08
CA ALA A 233 22.37 -14.09 19.52
C ALA A 233 21.14 -13.20 19.75
N ASP A 234 21.35 -11.95 20.17
CA ASP A 234 20.25 -11.04 20.53
C ASP A 234 19.44 -10.65 19.29
N ARG A 235 20.06 -10.61 18.10
CA ARG A 235 19.41 -10.35 16.79
C ARG A 235 18.16 -11.21 16.56
N PHE A 236 18.14 -12.44 17.07
CA PHE A 236 17.06 -13.40 16.82
C PHE A 236 16.00 -13.46 17.94
N SER A 237 16.19 -12.68 19.00
CA SER A 237 15.33 -12.67 20.18
C SER A 237 14.43 -11.44 20.27
N ARG A 238 14.53 -10.54 19.30
CA ARG A 238 13.83 -9.24 19.31
C ARG A 238 12.36 -9.41 18.98
N SER A 239 11.52 -8.64 19.67
CA SER A 239 10.07 -8.64 19.45
C SER A 239 9.63 -7.88 18.20
N ASP A 240 10.49 -7.03 17.64
CA ASP A 240 10.22 -6.26 16.41
C ASP A 240 10.55 -7.03 15.12
N GLY A 241 11.13 -8.23 15.24
CA GLY A 241 11.47 -9.10 14.12
C GLY A 241 12.71 -8.67 13.31
N MET A 242 13.37 -7.57 13.70
CA MET A 242 14.56 -7.06 13.03
C MET A 242 15.80 -7.86 13.43
N THR A 243 16.69 -8.14 12.49
CA THR A 243 17.92 -8.90 12.73
C THR A 243 19.20 -8.06 12.63
N THR A 244 19.06 -6.74 12.50
CA THR A 244 20.17 -5.81 12.60
C THR A 244 20.78 -5.79 14.03
N PRO A 245 22.09 -5.63 14.18
CA PRO A 245 22.72 -5.42 15.49
C PRO A 245 22.24 -4.14 16.16
N ARG A 246 22.13 -4.16 17.49
CA ARG A 246 21.80 -3.00 18.31
C ARG A 246 22.66 -3.00 19.56
N ALA A 247 23.05 -1.81 20.04
CA ALA A 247 23.80 -1.68 21.29
C ALA A 247 23.01 -2.26 22.48
N MET A 248 23.71 -2.96 23.38
CA MET A 248 23.13 -3.46 24.63
C MET A 248 22.54 -2.30 25.45
N GLY A 249 21.23 -2.34 25.70
CA GLY A 249 20.52 -1.36 26.53
C GLY A 249 19.75 -0.26 25.78
N GLY A 250 19.73 -0.27 24.45
CA GLY A 250 18.80 0.56 23.67
C GLY A 250 17.40 -0.06 23.64
N THR A 251 16.42 0.55 24.32
CA THR A 251 14.98 0.23 24.20
C THR A 251 14.42 0.70 22.87
#